data_AF-A0A183HDU0-F1
#
_entry.id   AF-A0A183HDU0-F1
#
_cell.length_a   1.000
_cell.length_b   1.000
_cell.length_c   1.000
_cell.angle_alpha   90.00
_cell.angle_beta   90.00
_cell.angle_gamma   90.00
#
_symmetry.space_group_name_H-M   'P 1'
#
loop_
_entity.id
_entity.type
_entity.pdbx_description
1 polymer ?
#
loop_
_entity_poly.entity_id
_entity_poly.type
_entity_poly.pdbx_seq_one_letter_code
_entity_poly.pdbx_strand_id
1 'polypeptide(L)'
;MVELRRSMGGRGKKTSPPFLSHEFIIQNHGDIMSCLLMIVVIGLLFQGTSAFASIFIVPQYNDTFPLIVDSEPQAYYRTGPKDIAAVAFYTIGWITLHAILQEYVLDKLQRKLHLSKTKMSKFAESGQLFVFALYSVIHSG
;
A
#
# COMPACT_ATOMS: atom_id res chain seq x y z
N MET A 1 -25.37 -53.64 8.74
CA MET A 1 -26.27 -52.46 8.78
C MET A 1 -25.89 -51.68 10.03
N VAL A 2 -25.28 -50.50 10.03
CA VAL A 2 -25.33 -49.39 9.08
C VAL A 2 -23.98 -48.65 9.12
N GLU A 3 -23.33 -48.63 7.95
CA GLU A 3 -22.50 -47.59 7.34
C GLU A 3 -21.68 -46.63 8.24
N LEU A 4 -20.35 -46.67 8.15
CA LEU A 4 -19.60 -46.03 7.05
C LEU A 4 -19.93 -44.53 6.88
N ARG A 5 -19.77 -43.74 7.95
CA ARG A 5 -19.46 -42.30 7.83
C ARG A 5 -18.09 -41.96 8.43
N ARG A 6 -17.06 -42.73 8.05
CA ARG A 6 -15.79 -42.10 7.67
C ARG A 6 -16.05 -41.41 6.34
N SER A 7 -16.80 -40.30 6.38
CA SER A 7 -16.90 -39.41 5.25
C SER A 7 -15.50 -38.87 5.06
N MET A 8 -14.86 -39.45 4.05
CA MET A 8 -13.63 -39.02 3.45
C MET A 8 -13.65 -37.49 3.43
N GLY A 9 -12.78 -36.87 4.21
CA GLY A 9 -12.31 -35.51 3.95
C GLY A 9 -11.62 -35.55 2.60
N GLY A 10 -12.43 -35.54 1.54
CA GLY A 10 -11.98 -35.50 0.17
C GLY A 10 -11.00 -34.36 0.09
N ARG A 11 -9.81 -34.66 -0.43
CA ARG A 11 -8.89 -33.66 -0.97
C ARG A 11 -9.65 -32.95 -2.08
N GLY A 12 -10.49 -31.99 -1.70
CA GLY A 12 -11.12 -31.06 -2.60
C GLY A 12 -9.98 -30.38 -3.33
N LYS A 13 -9.84 -30.73 -4.60
CA LYS A 13 -8.99 -30.04 -5.54
C LYS A 13 -9.38 -28.57 -5.40
N LYS A 14 -8.54 -27.75 -4.77
CA LYS A 14 -8.80 -26.32 -4.63
C LYS A 14 -8.88 -25.77 -6.05
N THR A 15 -10.07 -25.67 -6.59
CA THR A 15 -10.33 -25.02 -7.87
C THR A 15 -9.84 -23.61 -7.71
N SER A 16 -8.91 -23.20 -8.58
CA SER A 16 -8.42 -21.84 -8.65
C SER A 16 -9.64 -20.91 -8.64
N PRO A 17 -9.71 -19.93 -7.72
CA PRO A 17 -10.84 -19.03 -7.68
C PRO A 17 -10.97 -18.34 -9.06
N PRO A 18 -12.20 -18.10 -9.55
CA PRO A 18 -12.41 -17.61 -10.91
C PRO A 18 -11.66 -16.29 -11.16
N PHE A 19 -11.24 -16.07 -12.41
CA PHE A 19 -10.22 -15.09 -12.82
C PHE A 19 -10.58 -13.60 -12.62
N LEU A 20 -11.69 -13.28 -11.97
CA LEU A 20 -12.08 -11.92 -11.54
C LEU A 20 -12.88 -11.96 -10.22
N SER A 21 -12.68 -13.01 -9.42
CA SER A 21 -13.29 -13.07 -8.10
C SER A 21 -12.66 -12.03 -7.17
N HIS A 22 -13.45 -11.55 -6.21
CA HIS A 22 -12.96 -10.68 -5.14
C HIS A 22 -11.75 -11.30 -4.41
N GLU A 23 -11.70 -12.63 -4.29
CA GLU A 23 -10.57 -13.35 -3.71
C GLU A 23 -9.29 -13.28 -4.57
N PHE A 24 -9.41 -13.31 -5.90
CA PHE A 24 -8.26 -13.17 -6.79
C PHE A 24 -7.63 -11.78 -6.70
N ILE A 25 -8.46 -10.73 -6.66
CA ILE A 25 -8.00 -9.35 -6.51
C ILE A 25 -7.30 -9.17 -5.16
N ILE A 26 -7.86 -9.70 -4.08
CA ILE A 26 -7.22 -9.65 -2.76
C ILE A 26 -5.87 -10.37 -2.76
N GLN A 27 -5.78 -11.54 -3.39
CA GLN A 27 -4.54 -12.32 -3.40
C GLN A 27 -3.44 -11.68 -4.24
N ASN A 28 -3.80 -10.98 -5.33
CA ASN A 28 -2.84 -10.35 -6.25
C ASN A 28 -2.78 -8.82 -6.10
N HIS A 29 -3.35 -8.25 -5.02
CA HIS A 29 -3.50 -6.79 -4.89
C HIS A 29 -2.14 -6.07 -4.98
N GLY A 30 -1.08 -6.64 -4.39
CA GLY A 30 0.28 -6.09 -4.47
C GLY A 30 0.78 -5.97 -5.91
N ASP A 31 0.68 -7.05 -6.69
CA ASP A 31 1.14 -7.10 -8.08
C ASP A 31 0.31 -6.21 -9.00
N ILE A 32 -1.02 -6.17 -8.82
CA ILE A 32 -1.91 -5.30 -9.60
C ILE A 32 -1.58 -3.83 -9.35
N MET A 33 -1.44 -3.42 -8.09
CA MET A 33 -1.09 -2.03 -7.76
C MET A 33 0.32 -1.67 -8.23
N SER A 34 1.28 -2.59 -8.11
CA SER A 34 2.63 -2.41 -8.67
C SER A 34 2.62 -2.23 -10.19
N CYS A 35 1.79 -3.00 -10.90
CA CYS A 35 1.61 -2.84 -12.34
C CYS A 35 1.07 -1.45 -12.71
N LEU A 36 0.09 -0.93 -11.96
CA LEU A 36 -0.44 0.43 -12.16
C LEU A 36 0.64 1.49 -11.92
N LEU A 37 1.45 1.35 -10.88
CA LEU A 37 2.59 2.25 -10.62
C LEU A 37 3.57 2.23 -11.79
N MET A 38 3.92 1.04 -12.27
CA MET A 38 4.87 0.86 -13.36
C MET A 38 4.41 1.54 -14.65
N ILE A 39 3.11 1.48 -14.99
CA ILE A 39 2.57 2.17 -16.18
C ILE A 39 2.78 3.69 -16.07
N VAL A 40 2.50 4.28 -14.92
CA VAL A 40 2.68 5.73 -14.72
C VAL A 40 4.16 6.11 -14.74
N VAL A 41 5.02 5.32 -14.10
CA VAL A 41 6.47 5.56 -14.09
C VAL A 41 7.07 5.46 -15.49
N ILE A 42 6.69 4.45 -16.28
CA ILE A 42 7.11 4.35 -17.69
C ILE A 42 6.57 5.53 -18.49
N GLY A 43 5.34 5.98 -18.20
CA GLY A 43 4.74 7.17 -18.80
C GLY A 43 5.56 8.44 -18.59
N LEU A 44 6.35 8.54 -17.52
CA LEU A 44 7.28 9.67 -17.32
C LEU A 44 8.50 9.62 -18.25
N LEU A 45 8.93 8.43 -18.68
CA LEU A 45 10.14 8.25 -19.48
C LEU A 45 9.97 8.75 -20.92
N PHE A 46 8.74 8.79 -21.42
CA PHE A 46 8.46 9.23 -22.78
C PHE A 46 7.96 10.68 -22.81
N GLN A 47 8.59 11.52 -23.63
CA GLN A 47 8.34 12.97 -23.63
C GLN A 47 6.88 13.32 -23.93
N GLY A 48 6.20 12.59 -24.83
CA GLY A 48 4.79 12.82 -25.15
C GLY A 48 3.79 12.44 -24.06
N THR A 49 4.12 11.49 -23.19
CA THR A 49 3.25 11.04 -22.09
C THR A 49 3.62 11.66 -20.74
N SER A 50 4.83 12.23 -20.63
CA SER A 50 5.37 12.79 -19.40
C SER A 50 4.50 13.89 -18.79
N ALA A 51 3.90 14.76 -19.62
CA ALA A 51 3.01 15.84 -19.17
C ALA A 51 1.70 15.31 -18.55
N PHE A 52 1.26 14.12 -18.97
CA PHE A 52 0.09 13.47 -18.39
C PHE A 52 0.46 12.69 -17.12
N ALA A 53 1.57 11.95 -17.16
CA ALA A 53 2.05 11.18 -16.01
C ALA A 53 2.48 12.07 -14.83
N SER A 54 3.00 13.27 -15.08
CA SER A 54 3.41 14.21 -14.02
C SER A 54 2.25 14.68 -13.13
N ILE A 55 1.02 14.69 -13.64
CA ILE A 55 -0.20 15.03 -12.88
C ILE A 55 -0.38 14.09 -11.67
N PHE A 56 0.04 12.84 -11.79
CA PHE A 56 -0.08 11.83 -10.74
C PHE A 56 1.06 11.86 -9.73
N ILE A 57 2.19 12.51 -10.02
CA ILE A 57 3.42 12.36 -9.23
C ILE A 57 3.86 13.66 -8.58
N VAL A 58 3.67 14.80 -9.23
CA VAL A 58 4.21 16.09 -8.78
C VAL A 58 3.07 17.02 -8.36
N PRO A 59 3.21 17.81 -7.28
CA PRO A 59 2.26 18.87 -6.95
C PRO A 59 2.10 19.85 -8.12
N GLN A 60 0.85 20.12 -8.52
CA GLN A 60 0.59 20.84 -9.78
C GLN A 60 0.43 22.36 -9.62
N TYR A 61 0.16 22.85 -8.41
CA TYR A 61 -0.22 24.24 -8.15
C TYR A 61 0.84 24.95 -7.30
N ASN A 62 2.01 25.20 -7.88
CA ASN A 62 3.07 25.97 -7.23
C ASN A 62 2.83 27.49 -7.41
N ASP A 63 2.47 28.18 -6.34
CA ASP A 63 2.35 29.64 -6.23
C ASP A 63 3.51 30.19 -5.37
N THR A 64 4.75 29.86 -5.72
CA THR A 64 5.92 30.43 -5.02
C THR A 64 5.92 31.95 -5.22
N PHE A 65 5.69 32.73 -4.16
CA PHE A 65 5.75 34.18 -4.20
C PHE A 65 7.16 34.65 -3.84
N PRO A 66 7.78 35.57 -4.61
CA PRO A 66 9.01 36.23 -4.18
C PRO A 66 8.65 37.22 -3.06
N LEU A 67 8.84 36.79 -1.81
CA LEU A 67 8.72 37.67 -0.66
C LEU A 67 9.98 38.55 -0.58
N ILE A 68 10.04 39.62 -1.38
CA ILE A 68 11.13 40.63 -1.40
C ILE A 68 12.36 40.17 -2.21
N VAL A 69 13.02 41.13 -2.88
CA VAL A 69 14.10 40.96 -3.89
C VAL A 69 15.35 40.20 -3.37
N ASP A 70 15.50 39.98 -2.06
CA ASP A 70 16.65 39.32 -1.44
C ASP A 70 16.29 38.16 -0.48
N SER A 71 15.04 37.67 -0.49
CA SER A 71 14.64 36.55 0.38
C SER A 71 14.54 35.25 -0.43
N GLU A 72 14.99 34.13 0.17
CA GLU A 72 14.79 32.79 -0.40
C GLU A 72 13.31 32.57 -0.71
N PRO A 73 12.94 32.24 -1.97
CA PRO A 73 11.56 32.11 -2.38
C PRO A 73 10.89 30.95 -1.61
N GLN A 74 9.92 31.29 -0.77
CA GLN A 74 9.20 30.30 0.02
C GLN A 74 8.20 29.57 -0.88
N ALA A 75 8.43 28.26 -1.11
CA ALA A 75 7.56 27.44 -1.93
C ALA A 75 6.16 27.34 -1.29
N TYR A 76 5.16 27.95 -1.94
CA TYR A 76 3.78 27.90 -1.51
C TYR A 76 2.98 27.09 -2.52
N TYR A 77 2.29 26.05 -2.06
CA TYR A 77 1.46 25.20 -2.91
C TYR A 77 -0.01 25.44 -2.61
N ARG A 78 -0.79 25.72 -3.66
CA ARG A 78 -2.24 25.72 -3.56
C ARG A 78 -2.81 24.33 -3.75
N THR A 79 -4.03 24.14 -3.27
CA THR A 79 -4.81 22.92 -3.55
C THR A 79 -5.67 23.15 -4.78
N GLY A 80 -5.68 22.17 -5.69
CA GLY A 80 -6.60 22.17 -6.82
C GLY A 80 -7.04 20.77 -7.23
N PRO A 81 -7.95 20.67 -8.21
CA PRO A 81 -8.57 19.39 -8.57
C PRO A 81 -7.59 18.34 -9.10
N LYS A 82 -6.47 18.76 -9.72
CA LYS A 82 -5.44 17.83 -10.19
C LYS A 82 -4.73 17.09 -9.06
N ASP A 83 -4.73 17.64 -7.85
CA ASP A 83 -4.09 16.99 -6.70
C ASP A 83 -4.84 15.72 -6.27
N ILE A 84 -6.12 15.59 -6.62
CA ILE A 84 -6.89 14.35 -6.38
C ILE A 84 -6.24 13.17 -7.11
N ALA A 85 -5.77 13.38 -8.34
CA ALA A 85 -5.08 12.35 -9.11
C ALA A 85 -3.74 11.98 -8.45
N ALA A 86 -2.99 12.95 -7.94
CA ALA A 86 -1.75 12.72 -7.21
C ALA A 86 -2.00 11.97 -5.89
N VAL A 87 -3.00 12.36 -5.11
CA VAL A 87 -3.40 11.68 -3.87
C VAL A 87 -3.83 10.24 -4.15
N ALA A 88 -4.62 10.00 -5.20
CA ALA A 88 -5.00 8.66 -5.60
C ALA A 88 -3.79 7.81 -5.98
N PHE A 89 -2.83 8.36 -6.72
CA PHE A 89 -1.60 7.67 -7.08
C PHE A 89 -0.72 7.35 -5.86
N TYR A 90 -0.55 8.31 -4.93
CA TYR A 90 0.16 8.05 -3.68
C TYR A 90 -0.54 7.01 -2.81
N THR A 91 -1.86 6.95 -2.86
CA THR A 91 -2.64 5.90 -2.18
C THR A 91 -2.31 4.52 -2.76
N ILE A 92 -2.24 4.39 -4.10
CA ILE A 92 -1.79 3.15 -4.77
C ILE A 92 -0.35 2.81 -4.34
N GLY A 93 0.54 3.80 -4.33
CA GLY A 93 1.92 3.65 -3.84
C GLY A 93 1.99 3.13 -2.41
N TRP A 94 1.15 3.67 -1.52
CA TRP A 94 1.06 3.23 -0.14
C TRP A 94 0.53 1.81 0.00
N ILE A 95 -0.46 1.42 -0.80
CA ILE A 95 -0.98 0.04 -0.84
C ILE A 95 0.12 -0.93 -1.30
N THR A 96 0.87 -0.60 -2.36
CA THR A 96 1.99 -1.43 -2.82
C THR A 96 3.09 -1.54 -1.76
N LEU A 97 3.46 -0.44 -1.11
CA LEU A 97 4.44 -0.44 -0.02
C LEU A 97 3.95 -1.31 1.15
N HIS A 98 2.68 -1.21 1.53
CA HIS A 98 2.08 -2.05 2.56
C HIS A 98 2.13 -3.54 2.20
N ALA A 99 1.81 -3.89 0.95
CA ALA A 99 1.88 -5.27 0.46
C ALA A 99 3.32 -5.83 0.53
N ILE A 100 4.31 -5.05 0.12
CA ILE A 100 5.74 -5.42 0.23
C ILE A 100 6.14 -5.59 1.69
N LEU A 101 5.79 -4.65 2.57
CA LEU A 101 6.09 -4.79 4.01
C LEU A 101 5.44 -6.04 4.61
N GLN A 102 4.23 -6.38 4.20
CA GLN A 102 3.54 -7.57 4.66
C GLN A 102 4.27 -8.85 4.22
N GLU A 103 4.65 -8.95 2.95
CA GLU A 103 5.34 -10.14 2.41
C GLU A 103 6.78 -10.30 2.94
N TYR A 104 7.54 -9.21 3.03
CA TYR A 104 8.97 -9.25 3.34
C TYR A 104 9.26 -9.16 4.85
N VAL A 105 8.48 -8.39 5.60
CA VAL A 105 8.70 -8.20 7.03
C VAL A 105 7.77 -9.10 7.84
N LEU A 106 6.46 -8.92 7.72
CA LEU A 106 5.49 -9.59 8.57
C LEU A 106 5.46 -11.11 8.33
N ASP A 107 5.38 -11.56 7.08
CA ASP A 107 5.39 -12.98 6.74
C ASP A 107 6.73 -13.64 7.05
N LYS A 108 7.84 -12.88 7.00
CA LYS A 108 9.16 -13.39 7.37
C LYS A 108 9.28 -13.57 8.89
N LEU A 109 8.82 -12.60 9.67
CA LEU A 109 8.77 -12.68 11.14
C LEU A 109 7.84 -13.81 11.58
N GLN A 110 6.66 -13.93 10.97
CA GLN A 110 5.72 -15.01 11.25
C GLN A 110 6.35 -16.39 11.01
N ARG A 111 7.04 -16.57 9.87
CA ARG A 111 7.74 -17.82 9.54
C ARG A 111 8.91 -18.11 10.48
N LYS A 112 9.67 -17.09 10.88
CA LYS A 112 10.81 -17.22 11.82
C LYS A 112 10.36 -17.58 13.24
N LEU A 113 9.26 -16.98 13.71
CA LEU A 113 8.79 -17.11 15.08
C LEU A 113 7.75 -18.22 15.27
N HIS A 114 7.39 -18.96 14.20
CA HIS A 114 6.38 -20.02 14.21
C HIS A 114 5.08 -19.61 14.94
N LEU A 115 4.65 -18.36 14.75
CA LEU A 115 3.51 -17.81 15.50
C LEU A 115 2.21 -18.45 15.00
N SER A 116 1.44 -19.02 15.93
CA SER A 116 0.06 -19.44 15.66
C SER A 116 -0.81 -18.22 15.36
N LYS A 117 -1.97 -18.42 14.71
CA LYS A 117 -2.92 -17.34 14.41
C LYS A 117 -3.26 -16.46 15.62
N THR A 118 -3.35 -17.06 16.81
CA THR A 118 -3.59 -16.34 18.08
C THR A 118 -2.41 -15.46 18.51
N LYS A 119 -1.16 -15.88 18.29
CA LYS A 119 0.02 -15.07 18.61
C LYS A 119 0.22 -13.92 17.62
N MET A 120 -0.15 -14.11 16.36
CA MET A 120 -0.11 -13.04 15.35
C MET A 120 -1.09 -11.91 15.70
N SER A 121 -2.30 -12.26 16.13
CA SER A 121 -3.29 -11.26 16.59
C SER A 121 -2.75 -10.42 17.77
N LYS A 122 -2.15 -11.06 18.78
CA LYS A 122 -1.53 -10.34 19.90
C LYS A 122 -0.32 -9.50 19.48
N PHE A 123 0.45 -9.96 18.49
CA PHE A 123 1.55 -9.18 17.93
C PHE A 123 1.04 -7.90 17.27
N ALA A 124 -0.04 -7.98 16.47
CA ALA A 124 -0.66 -6.80 15.87
C ALA A 124 -1.17 -5.80 16.92
N GLU A 125 -1.85 -6.30 17.96
CA GLU A 125 -2.32 -5.48 19.09
C GLU A 125 -1.13 -4.79 19.80
N SER A 126 -0.06 -5.54 20.06
CA SER A 126 1.17 -4.99 20.67
C SER A 126 1.87 -3.96 19.77
N GLY A 127 1.83 -4.14 18.46
CA GLY A 127 2.39 -3.21 17.48
C GLY A 127 1.64 -1.87 17.48
N GLN A 128 0.31 -1.90 17.58
CA GLN A 128 -0.48 -0.67 17.70
C GLN A 128 -0.13 0.09 18.98
N LEU A 129 -0.08 -0.61 20.13
CA LEU A 129 0.31 -0.01 21.42
C LEU A 129 1.73 0.57 21.38
N PHE A 130 2.67 -0.10 20.71
CA PHE A 130 4.04 0.38 20.54
C PHE A 130 4.11 1.73 19.82
N VAL A 131 3.33 1.91 18.74
CA VAL A 131 3.27 3.19 18.01
C VAL A 131 2.74 4.31 18.91
N PHE A 132 1.68 4.05 19.69
CA PHE A 132 1.16 5.04 20.63
C PHE A 132 2.16 5.39 21.74
N ALA A 133 2.86 4.40 22.28
CA ALA A 133 3.89 4.63 23.29
C ALA A 133 5.04 5.49 22.72
N LEU A 134 5.51 5.19 21.51
CA LEU A 134 6.57 5.96 20.85
C LEU A 134 6.13 7.41 20.60
N TYR A 135 4.91 7.62 20.09
CA TYR A 135 4.36 8.96 19.92
C TYR A 135 4.28 9.73 21.23
N SER A 136 3.81 9.08 22.31
CA SER A 136 3.73 9.68 23.63
C SER A 136 5.12 10.08 24.16
N VAL A 137 6.16 9.28 23.93
CA VAL A 137 7.53 9.61 24.36
C VAL A 137 8.06 10.83 23.61
N ILE A 138 7.84 10.89 22.29
CA ILE A 138 8.28 12.04 21.46
C ILE A 138 7.61 13.33 21.90
N HIS A 139 6.33 13.27 22.29
CA HIS A 139 5.56 14.44 22.70
C HIS A 139 5.64 14.75 24.21
N SER A 140 6.20 13.84 25.02
CA SER A 140 6.38 14.01 26.46
C SER A 140 7.69 14.71 26.85
N GLY A 141 8.56 15.00 25.87
CA GLY A 141 9.77 15.81 26.05
C GLY A 141 9.57 17.23 25.53
#